data_AF-A0A382L604-F1
#
_entry.id   AF-A0A382L604-F1
#
_cell.length_a   1.000
_cell.length_b   1.000
_cell.length_c   1.000
_cell.angle_alpha   90.00
_cell.angle_beta   90.00
_cell.angle_gamma   90.00
#
_symmetry.space_group_name_H-M   'P 1'
#
loop_
_entity.id
_entity.type
_entity.pdbx_description
1 polymer ?
#
loop_
_entity_poly.entity_id
_entity_poly.type
_entity_poly.pdbx_seq_one_letter_code
_entity_poly.pdbx_strand_id
1 'polypeptide(L)'
;MSSAKLTKTMSKSLVCWSCGYSTAEHPMPLSTYAACASCNAQLHACRMCRHWNPGLRTGCNETRAEDVSVRESANFCEWFFLNRDAFHSTNKEQRAQSAHTELDALFNNDGITANTTSTKQHNRQELEDLFNNDPGEIDEEHPPELDRKDA
;
A
#
# COMPACT_ATOMS: atom_id res chain seq x y z
N MET A 1 -25.78 -47.80 6.69
CA MET A 1 -24.42 -47.63 6.17
C MET A 1 -24.28 -46.17 5.74
N SER A 2 -23.79 -45.31 6.62
CA SER A 2 -23.68 -43.86 6.37
C SER A 2 -22.22 -43.52 6.10
N SER A 3 -21.90 -43.19 4.84
CA SER A 3 -20.56 -42.80 4.41
C SER A 3 -20.22 -41.41 4.95
N ALA A 4 -19.29 -41.35 5.90
CA ALA A 4 -18.67 -40.11 6.33
C ALA A 4 -17.79 -39.55 5.19
N LYS A 5 -18.13 -38.36 4.69
CA LYS A 5 -17.38 -37.64 3.67
C LYS A 5 -16.17 -36.98 4.35
N LEU A 6 -15.01 -37.60 4.24
CA LEU A 6 -13.76 -37.09 4.79
C LEU A 6 -13.32 -35.85 4.00
N THR A 7 -13.56 -34.65 4.53
CA THR A 7 -13.04 -33.40 3.96
C THR A 7 -11.55 -33.30 4.29
N LYS A 8 -10.72 -33.72 3.34
CA LYS A 8 -9.26 -33.58 3.39
C LYS A 8 -8.90 -32.09 3.40
N THR A 9 -8.57 -31.55 4.56
CA THR A 9 -7.90 -30.25 4.71
C THR A 9 -6.52 -30.34 4.05
N MET A 10 -6.42 -29.91 2.78
CA MET A 10 -5.14 -29.80 2.09
C MET A 10 -4.33 -28.69 2.74
N SER A 11 -3.25 -29.06 3.44
CA SER A 11 -2.29 -28.10 3.96
C SER A 11 -1.67 -27.32 2.78
N LYS A 12 -1.80 -26.00 2.83
CA LYS A 12 -1.77 -25.15 1.63
C LYS A 12 -0.45 -24.99 0.87
N SER A 13 0.64 -25.74 1.07
CA SER A 13 2.02 -25.36 0.63
C SER A 13 2.43 -23.90 0.98
N LEU A 14 3.72 -23.61 1.14
CA LEU A 14 4.18 -22.24 1.43
C LEU A 14 4.86 -21.72 0.17
N VAL A 15 4.50 -20.51 -0.26
CA VAL A 15 5.01 -19.90 -1.48
C VAL A 15 5.57 -18.51 -1.18
N CYS A 16 6.56 -18.09 -1.95
CA CYS A 16 7.17 -16.78 -1.81
C CYS A 16 6.16 -15.66 -2.07
N TRP A 17 6.08 -14.69 -1.16
CA TRP A 17 5.21 -13.52 -1.29
C TRP A 17 5.45 -12.69 -2.57
N SER A 18 6.66 -12.74 -3.12
CA SER A 18 7.07 -11.93 -4.28
C SER A 18 6.81 -12.64 -5.62
N CYS A 19 7.29 -13.87 -5.79
CA CYS A 19 7.24 -14.57 -7.07
C CYS A 19 6.33 -15.82 -7.08
N GLY A 20 5.83 -16.27 -5.93
CA GLY A 20 4.97 -17.45 -5.83
C GLY A 20 5.73 -18.79 -5.89
N TYR A 21 7.07 -18.79 -5.95
CA TYR A 21 7.86 -20.02 -5.92
C TYR A 21 7.69 -20.76 -4.59
N SER A 22 7.65 -22.09 -4.63
CA SER A 22 7.52 -22.93 -3.44
C SER A 22 8.72 -22.74 -2.49
N THR A 23 8.45 -22.53 -1.20
CA THR A 23 9.50 -22.39 -0.18
C THR A 23 9.67 -23.67 0.64
N ALA A 24 9.25 -24.82 0.10
CA ALA A 24 9.29 -26.11 0.79
C ALA A 24 10.71 -26.61 1.09
N GLU A 25 11.72 -26.03 0.43
CA GLU A 25 13.15 -26.31 0.67
C GLU A 25 13.64 -25.80 2.03
N HIS A 26 12.97 -24.80 2.61
CA HIS A 26 13.41 -24.19 3.87
C HIS A 26 12.92 -24.99 5.08
N PRO A 27 13.78 -25.22 6.08
CA PRO A 27 13.35 -25.83 7.33
C PRO A 27 12.38 -24.90 8.08
N MET A 28 11.51 -25.51 8.88
CA MET A 28 10.60 -24.79 9.77
C MET A 28 11.07 -24.89 11.23
N PRO A 29 10.99 -23.81 12.02
CA PRO A 29 10.59 -22.46 11.62
C PRO A 29 11.58 -21.83 10.63
N LEU A 30 11.10 -20.95 9.76
CA LEU A 30 11.96 -20.26 8.80
C LEU A 30 13.07 -19.53 9.54
N SER A 31 14.30 -19.66 9.05
CA SER A 31 15.39 -18.81 9.50
C SER A 31 15.10 -17.35 9.14
N THR A 32 15.58 -16.41 9.96
CA THR A 32 15.43 -14.97 9.69
C THR A 32 16.00 -14.54 8.34
N TYR A 33 17.06 -15.21 7.88
CA TYR A 33 17.72 -14.92 6.62
C TYR A 33 17.33 -15.89 5.49
N ALA A 34 16.24 -16.63 5.66
CA ALA A 34 15.72 -17.49 4.61
C ALA A 34 15.34 -16.64 3.38
N ALA A 35 15.94 -16.94 2.23
CA ALA A 35 15.67 -16.27 0.97
C ALA A 35 15.07 -17.26 -0.05
N CYS A 36 14.19 -16.76 -0.92
CA CYS A 36 13.61 -17.57 -1.99
C CYS A 36 14.68 -17.98 -3.02
N ALA A 37 14.80 -19.28 -3.36
CA ALA A 37 15.73 -19.73 -4.40
C ALA A 37 15.46 -19.17 -5.81
N SER A 38 14.24 -18.69 -6.10
CA SER A 38 13.88 -18.18 -7.42
C SER A 38 14.15 -16.68 -7.59
N CYS A 39 13.75 -15.84 -6.63
CA CYS A 39 13.85 -14.38 -6.75
C CYS A 39 14.71 -13.71 -5.68
N ASN A 40 15.32 -14.50 -4.79
CA ASN A 40 16.15 -14.04 -3.67
C ASN A 40 15.44 -13.08 -2.67
N ALA A 41 14.11 -12.98 -2.73
CA ALA A 41 13.34 -12.21 -1.77
C ALA A 41 13.43 -12.86 -0.38
N GLN A 42 13.58 -12.02 0.65
CA GLN A 42 13.61 -12.48 2.04
C GLN A 42 12.23 -13.00 2.45
N LEU A 43 12.23 -14.18 3.07
CA LEU A 43 11.00 -14.88 3.47
C LEU A 43 10.56 -14.51 4.88
N HIS A 44 11.49 -14.18 5.79
CA HIS A 44 11.16 -13.63 7.11
C HIS A 44 11.07 -12.09 7.06
N ALA A 45 10.13 -11.60 6.26
CA ALA A 45 9.88 -10.18 6.04
C ALA A 45 8.42 -9.83 6.34
N CYS A 46 8.12 -8.55 6.60
CA CYS A 46 6.74 -8.13 6.88
C CYS A 46 5.78 -8.61 5.79
N ARG A 47 6.14 -8.51 4.51
CA ARG A 47 5.32 -9.00 3.38
C ARG A 47 4.86 -10.46 3.48
N MET A 48 5.59 -11.31 4.20
CA MET A 48 5.29 -12.73 4.40
C MET A 48 4.57 -13.01 5.73
N CYS A 49 4.41 -11.99 6.58
CA CYS A 49 3.75 -12.07 7.87
C CYS A 49 2.23 -11.99 7.74
N ARG A 50 1.48 -12.71 8.59
CA ARG A 50 0.01 -12.62 8.64
C ARG A 50 -0.51 -11.30 9.17
N HIS A 51 0.31 -10.59 9.96
CA HIS A 51 -0.06 -9.31 10.56
C HIS A 51 0.18 -8.14 9.60
N TRP A 52 0.84 -8.37 8.47
CA TRP A 52 1.08 -7.34 7.48
C TRP A 52 -0.22 -6.81 6.90
N ASN A 53 -0.39 -5.50 6.98
CA ASN A 53 -1.56 -4.82 6.45
C ASN A 53 -1.11 -3.50 5.83
N PRO A 54 -0.90 -3.44 4.50
CA PRO A 54 -0.45 -2.21 3.83
C PRO A 54 -1.50 -1.09 3.86
N GLY A 55 -2.75 -1.38 4.26
CA GLY A 55 -3.80 -0.37 4.42
C GLY A 55 -3.70 0.43 5.73
N LEU A 56 -2.87 0.00 6.68
CA LEU A 56 -2.63 0.74 7.94
C LEU A 56 -1.40 1.62 7.81
N ARG A 57 -1.41 2.79 8.46
CA ARG A 57 -0.24 3.69 8.55
C ARG A 57 1.00 2.98 9.12
N THR A 58 0.80 2.15 10.14
CA THR A 58 1.85 1.34 10.76
C THR A 58 2.20 0.11 9.93
N GLY A 59 1.40 -0.24 8.92
CA GLY A 59 1.57 -1.43 8.09
C GLY A 59 1.40 -2.77 8.82
N CYS A 60 0.91 -2.77 10.06
CA CYS A 60 0.79 -3.98 10.89
C CYS A 60 -0.52 -3.96 11.70
N ASN A 61 -1.21 -5.11 11.75
CA ASN A 61 -2.41 -5.32 12.56
C ASN A 61 -2.09 -5.54 14.04
N GLU A 62 -0.86 -5.94 14.37
CA GLU A 62 -0.42 -6.12 15.76
C GLU A 62 0.18 -4.81 16.27
N THR A 63 -0.41 -4.24 17.31
CA THR A 63 -0.05 -2.91 17.83
C THR A 63 1.19 -2.93 18.70
N ARG A 64 1.56 -4.10 19.24
CA ARG A 64 2.77 -4.31 20.03
C ARG A 64 3.98 -4.73 19.20
N ALA A 65 3.79 -4.95 17.90
CA ALA A 65 4.87 -5.34 17.02
C ALA A 65 5.88 -4.20 16.84
N GLU A 66 7.13 -4.59 16.62
CA GLU A 66 8.21 -3.65 16.30
C GLU A 66 7.90 -2.92 14.98
N ASP A 67 8.25 -1.63 14.91
CA ASP A 67 8.14 -0.88 13.66
C ASP A 67 9.34 -1.20 12.75
N VAL A 68 9.07 -1.95 11.69
CA VAL A 68 10.06 -2.30 10.67
C VAL A 68 9.98 -1.27 9.55
N SER A 69 11.06 -0.55 9.27
CA SER A 69 11.08 0.44 8.18
C SER A 69 11.02 -0.21 6.79
N VAL A 70 11.88 -1.21 6.55
CA VAL A 70 11.98 -1.90 5.27
C VAL A 70 11.17 -3.20 5.30
N ARG A 71 9.96 -3.16 4.74
CA ARG A 71 8.95 -4.25 4.85
C ARG A 71 9.28 -5.52 4.03
N GLU A 72 10.27 -5.42 3.16
CA GLU A 72 10.70 -6.46 2.21
C GLU A 72 12.01 -7.13 2.63
N SER A 73 12.72 -6.60 3.64
CA SER A 73 13.95 -7.19 4.16
C SER A 73 13.69 -8.14 5.32
N ALA A 74 14.68 -8.99 5.58
CA ALA A 74 14.73 -9.82 6.79
C ALA A 74 14.60 -8.93 8.04
N ASN A 75 13.81 -9.38 9.03
CA ASN A 75 13.64 -8.69 10.29
C ASN A 75 13.56 -9.67 11.47
N PHE A 76 13.73 -9.15 12.68
CA PHE A 76 13.71 -9.92 13.93
C PHE A 76 12.43 -9.68 14.74
N CYS A 77 11.34 -9.30 14.06
CA CYS A 77 10.06 -9.03 14.71
C CYS A 77 9.56 -10.31 15.42
N GLU A 78 9.35 -10.24 16.74
CA GLU A 78 8.93 -11.40 17.53
C GLU A 78 7.49 -11.81 17.23
N TRP A 79 6.71 -10.88 16.69
CA TRP A 79 5.32 -11.08 16.26
C TRP A 79 5.21 -11.66 14.85
N PHE A 80 6.32 -12.07 14.23
CA PHE A 80 6.28 -12.66 12.90
C PHE A 80 5.58 -14.02 12.92
N PHE A 81 4.51 -14.14 12.12
CA PHE A 81 3.84 -15.41 11.87
C PHE A 81 3.61 -15.59 10.38
N LEU A 82 4.00 -16.75 9.86
CA LEU A 82 3.90 -17.04 8.44
C LEU A 82 2.46 -16.98 7.91
N ASN A 83 2.32 -16.31 6.78
CA ASN A 83 1.10 -16.26 5.99
C ASN A 83 1.25 -17.12 4.72
N ARG A 84 0.39 -18.13 4.60
CA ARG A 84 0.35 -19.03 3.43
C ARG A 84 -0.33 -18.39 2.22
N ASP A 85 -1.05 -17.30 2.44
CA ASP A 85 -1.79 -16.55 1.41
C ASP A 85 -1.13 -15.20 1.11
N ALA A 86 0.18 -15.05 1.41
CA ALA A 86 0.93 -13.81 1.18
C ALA A 86 1.18 -13.52 -0.31
N PHE A 87 1.21 -14.55 -1.15
CA PHE A 87 1.35 -14.39 -2.58
C PHE A 87 -0.02 -14.15 -3.22
N HIS A 88 -0.16 -13.01 -3.88
CA HIS A 88 -1.29 -12.73 -4.75
C HIS A 88 -0.79 -12.71 -6.19
N SER A 89 -1.14 -13.73 -6.98
CA SER A 89 -0.93 -13.73 -8.42
C SER A 89 -1.81 -12.66 -9.04
N THR A 90 -1.36 -11.42 -9.01
CA THR A 90 -2.02 -10.36 -9.74
C THR A 90 -1.57 -10.49 -11.19
N ASN A 91 -2.50 -10.86 -12.06
CA ASN A 91 -2.41 -10.41 -13.44
C ASN A 91 -2.59 -8.87 -13.35
N LYS A 92 -1.45 -8.16 -13.23
CA LYS A 92 -1.42 -6.73 -12.94
C LYS A 92 -2.23 -5.95 -13.97
N GLU A 93 -2.14 -6.37 -15.23
CA GLU A 93 -2.93 -5.87 -16.35
C GLU A 93 -4.43 -6.06 -16.09
N GLN A 94 -4.88 -7.25 -15.70
CA GLN A 94 -6.30 -7.50 -15.44
C GLN A 94 -6.83 -6.66 -14.26
N ARG A 95 -6.04 -6.46 -13.20
CA ARG A 95 -6.42 -5.64 -12.04
C ARG A 95 -6.43 -4.15 -12.36
N ALA A 96 -5.46 -3.69 -13.15
CA ALA A 96 -5.44 -2.32 -13.66
C ALA A 96 -6.67 -2.08 -14.55
N GLN A 97 -6.96 -3.01 -15.47
CA GLN A 97 -8.11 -2.92 -16.36
C GLN A 97 -9.44 -2.90 -15.59
N SER A 98 -9.60 -3.75 -14.56
CA SER A 98 -10.82 -3.74 -13.76
C SER A 98 -10.98 -2.43 -12.97
N ALA A 99 -9.88 -1.89 -12.43
CA ALA A 99 -9.92 -0.60 -11.74
C ALA A 99 -10.30 0.56 -12.69
N HIS A 100 -9.77 0.58 -13.92
CA HIS A 100 -10.17 1.55 -14.93
C HIS A 100 -11.66 1.46 -15.26
N THR A 101 -12.17 0.25 -15.51
CA THR A 101 -13.59 0.05 -15.80
C THR A 101 -14.49 0.50 -14.64
N GLU A 102 -14.11 0.23 -13.39
CA GLU A 102 -14.87 0.67 -12.21
C GLU A 102 -14.89 2.20 -12.08
N LEU A 103 -13.75 2.87 -12.30
CA LEU A 103 -13.68 4.33 -12.29
C LEU A 103 -14.51 4.93 -13.42
N ASP A 104 -14.42 4.39 -14.64
CA ASP A 104 -15.22 4.82 -15.77
C ASP A 104 -16.72 4.68 -15.49
N ALA A 105 -17.15 3.63 -14.81
CA ALA A 105 -18.54 3.45 -14.43
C ALA A 105 -19.02 4.47 -13.39
N LEU A 106 -18.15 4.90 -12.48
CA LEU A 106 -18.47 5.92 -11.48
C LEU A 106 -18.57 7.32 -12.12
N PHE A 107 -17.64 7.68 -13.00
CA PHE A 107 -17.52 9.06 -13.50
C PHE A 107 -18.22 9.34 -14.83
N ASN A 108 -18.53 8.33 -15.65
CA ASN A 108 -19.25 8.55 -16.91
C ASN A 108 -20.76 8.80 -16.74
N ASN A 109 -21.32 8.62 -15.54
CA ASN A 109 -22.72 8.95 -15.25
C ASN A 109 -22.95 10.40 -14.81
N ASP A 110 -21.90 11.12 -14.41
CA ASP A 110 -22.02 12.49 -13.89
C ASP A 110 -21.97 13.56 -15.00
N GLY A 111 -22.02 13.16 -16.28
CA GLY A 111 -22.05 14.09 -17.41
C GLY A 111 -20.75 14.87 -17.64
N ILE A 112 -19.66 14.55 -16.92
CA ILE A 112 -18.31 15.07 -17.15
C ILE A 112 -17.70 14.36 -18.37
N THR A 113 -18.38 14.46 -19.51
CA THR A 113 -17.79 14.09 -20.79
C THR A 113 -16.90 15.23 -21.23
N ALA A 114 -15.63 14.89 -21.43
CA ALA A 114 -14.56 15.80 -21.79
C ALA A 114 -14.91 16.61 -23.05
N ASN A 115 -15.42 17.82 -22.86
CA ASN A 115 -15.55 18.82 -23.91
C ASN A 115 -14.19 19.51 -24.09
N THR A 116 -13.19 18.73 -24.51
CA THR A 116 -11.76 19.11 -24.54
C THR A 116 -11.44 20.20 -25.57
N THR A 117 -12.37 20.55 -26.46
CA THR A 117 -12.10 21.54 -27.52
C THR A 117 -12.61 22.94 -27.20
N SER A 118 -13.55 23.12 -26.26
CA SER A 118 -14.21 24.41 -26.03
C SER A 118 -13.84 25.14 -24.73
N THR A 119 -13.07 24.51 -23.83
CA THR A 119 -12.93 24.95 -22.43
C THR A 119 -11.59 25.56 -22.04
N LYS A 120 -10.51 25.42 -22.83
CA LYS A 120 -9.19 25.94 -22.43
C LYS A 120 -9.15 27.45 -22.17
N GLN A 121 -9.96 28.25 -22.86
CA GLN A 121 -10.00 29.70 -22.66
C GLN A 121 -10.91 30.12 -21.50
N HIS A 122 -12.09 29.51 -21.35
CA HIS A 122 -13.04 29.86 -20.29
C HIS A 122 -12.48 29.57 -18.90
N ASN A 123 -11.88 28.39 -18.73
CA ASN A 123 -11.40 27.94 -17.43
C ASN A 123 -10.23 28.78 -16.92
N ARG A 124 -9.37 29.30 -17.81
CA ARG A 124 -8.22 30.11 -17.42
C ARG A 124 -8.65 31.50 -16.94
N GLN A 125 -9.61 32.11 -17.63
CA GLN A 125 -10.14 33.42 -17.25
C GLN A 125 -10.85 33.35 -15.90
N GLU A 126 -11.63 32.30 -15.68
CA GLU A 126 -12.36 32.06 -14.42
C GLU A 126 -11.43 31.80 -13.23
N LEU A 127 -10.28 31.15 -13.45
CA LEU A 127 -9.23 31.00 -12.44
C LEU A 127 -8.51 32.33 -12.16
N GLU A 128 -8.20 33.11 -13.20
CA GLU A 128 -7.59 34.44 -13.05
C GLU A 128 -8.52 35.37 -12.25
N ASP A 129 -9.82 35.33 -12.48
CA ASP A 129 -10.79 36.17 -11.75
C ASP A 129 -10.96 35.73 -10.28
N LEU A 130 -10.85 34.44 -9.99
CA LEU A 130 -10.94 33.89 -8.63
C LEU A 130 -9.68 34.18 -7.79
N PHE A 131 -8.50 34.22 -8.41
CA PHE A 131 -7.23 34.39 -7.69
C PHE A 131 -6.66 35.81 -7.76
N ASN A 132 -7.11 36.66 -8.69
CA ASN A 132 -6.60 38.03 -8.83
C ASN A 132 -7.53 39.12 -8.26
N ASN A 133 -8.70 38.77 -7.72
CA ASN A 133 -9.56 39.72 -7.01
C ASN A 133 -9.49 39.52 -5.48
N ASP A 134 -8.33 39.85 -4.88
CA ASP A 134 -8.28 40.68 -3.68
C ASP A 134 -6.85 41.24 -3.46
N PRO A 135 -6.63 42.57 -3.61
CA PRO A 135 -5.43 43.24 -3.13
C PRO A 135 -5.52 43.35 -1.61
N GLY A 136 -5.29 42.24 -0.92
CA GLY A 136 -5.09 42.23 0.53
C GLY A 136 -3.80 42.97 0.86
N GLU A 137 -3.90 44.27 1.12
CA GLU A 137 -2.92 45.07 1.84
C GLU A 137 -2.73 44.41 3.22
N ILE A 138 -1.68 43.60 3.34
CA ILE A 138 -1.13 43.22 4.65
C ILE A 138 -0.23 44.37 5.05
N ASP A 139 -0.77 45.25 5.89
CA ASP A 139 0.02 46.19 6.67
C ASP A 139 0.99 45.36 7.53
N GLU A 140 2.24 45.22 7.07
CA GLU A 140 3.33 44.65 7.85
C GLU A 140 3.67 45.59 9.02
N GLU A 141 2.88 45.56 10.10
CA GLU A 141 3.39 45.97 11.40
C GLU A 141 4.31 44.85 11.91
N HIS A 142 5.60 44.96 11.57
CA HIS A 142 6.67 44.15 12.11
C HIS A 142 6.90 44.56 13.58
N PRO A 143 6.56 43.74 14.59
CA PRO A 143 6.91 44.06 15.97
C PRO A 143 8.43 43.91 16.12
N PRO A 144 9.13 44.82 16.81
CA PRO A 144 10.57 44.73 16.96
C PRO A 144 10.96 43.44 17.68
N GLU A 145 11.91 42.70 17.10
CA GLU A 145 12.57 41.55 17.72
C GLU A 145 13.09 41.95 19.12
N LEU A 146 12.44 41.43 20.16
CA LEU A 146 13.00 41.45 21.50
C LEU A 146 14.13 40.43 21.54
N ASP A 147 15.36 40.96 21.50
CA ASP A 147 16.61 40.30 21.84
C ASP A 147 16.42 39.24 22.93
N ARG A 148 16.38 37.96 22.55
CA ARG A 148 16.61 36.86 23.49
C ARG A 148 18.11 36.79 23.76
N LYS A 149 18.58 37.67 24.64
CA LYS A 149 19.80 37.46 25.41
C LYS A 149 19.55 36.37 26.45
N ASP A 150 20.33 35.31 26.32
CA ASP A 150 20.90 34.45 27.37
C ASP A 150 19.99 33.87 28.48
N ALA A 151 19.80 32.54 28.43
CA ALA A 151 19.86 31.64 29.59
C ALA A 151 20.07 30.18 29.14
#